data_AF-Q4DAH9-F1
#
_entry.id   AF-Q4DAH9-F1
#
_cell.length_a   1.000
_cell.length_b   1.000
_cell.length_c   1.000
_cell.angle_alpha   90.00
_cell.angle_beta   90.00
_cell.angle_gamma   90.00
#
_symmetry.space_group_name_H-M   'P 1'
#
loop_
_entity.id
_entity.type
_entity.pdbx_description
1 polymer ?
#
loop_
_entity_poly.entity_id
_entity_poly.type
_entity_poly.pdbx_seq_one_letter_code
_entity_poly.pdbx_strand_id
1 'polypeptide(L)'
;MSLVMRALFSSTLACRGGGFSNSIVRRLLLSEASMRCAFRRTCAAEGLGVHEGVAEDVLASAIVDPGVLSLEDAKAQLRSSPAFRIDAGVVYMATEGECMRSQVESMLLKVATKIPLSGVSGSQLQAILEDEVPHFQPSLVGALSFKDAIQSYPHIFLVESDPTGKWKVKSATSAPPDAPTGKRGPLGIVDFCRRRALMGHHGAYTPLRLAMQKTGITEKDVLKQLVTNAEVSNVLQVKLSVRLKPKRLPINAFCFIDGDEIGPNVVESMGKGLTLSSKSTYVVARHPIFPKHSNNDIIVPEDMPTYAVLESKARELMLRQTVILQDVIYMCSSSQFTLYAEHVAKMNVFPDADVYVCCPSRVKLVAEKQHVPL
;
A
#
# COMPACT_ATOMS: atom_id res chain seq x y z
N MET A 1 -27.43 -22.69 -1.99
CA MET A 1 -28.72 -22.22 -2.52
C MET A 1 -29.19 -21.02 -1.72
N SER A 2 -29.59 -19.97 -2.44
CA SER A 2 -30.48 -18.85 -2.07
C SER A 2 -30.10 -17.97 -0.87
N LEU A 3 -29.53 -16.77 -1.08
CA LEU A 3 -30.24 -15.49 -1.33
C LEU A 3 -31.11 -15.02 -0.16
N VAL A 4 -30.71 -13.88 0.44
CA VAL A 4 -31.65 -12.92 1.02
C VAL A 4 -31.33 -11.54 0.45
N MET A 5 -32.24 -11.12 -0.43
CA MET A 5 -32.40 -9.78 -1.02
C MET A 5 -33.50 -9.06 -0.22
N ARG A 6 -33.39 -7.73 -0.02
CA ARG A 6 -34.48 -6.75 0.26
C ARG A 6 -33.82 -5.35 0.36
N ALA A 7 -34.03 -4.40 -0.57
CA ALA A 7 -35.22 -3.55 -0.83
C ALA A 7 -35.53 -2.65 0.40
N LEU A 8 -35.76 -1.32 0.35
CA LEU A 8 -36.58 -0.41 -0.48
C LEU A 8 -36.03 1.03 -0.27
N PHE A 9 -36.25 2.06 -1.11
CA PHE A 9 -37.50 2.83 -1.27
C PHE A 9 -37.50 3.71 -2.54
N SER A 10 -38.63 3.72 -3.23
CA SER A 10 -38.98 4.58 -4.37
C SER A 10 -39.61 5.91 -3.95
N SER A 11 -39.59 6.91 -4.83
CA SER A 11 -40.82 7.66 -5.18
C SER A 11 -40.77 8.13 -6.63
N THR A 12 -41.83 7.79 -7.36
CA THR A 12 -42.13 8.06 -8.78
C THR A 12 -43.14 9.20 -8.89
N LEU A 13 -43.06 10.03 -9.94
CA LEU A 13 -44.16 10.68 -10.71
C LEU A 13 -43.51 11.66 -11.72
N ALA A 14 -43.34 11.32 -13.01
CA ALA A 14 -44.32 11.33 -14.11
C ALA A 14 -44.84 12.73 -14.50
N CYS A 15 -44.42 13.27 -15.65
CA CYS A 15 -45.26 13.40 -16.86
C CYS A 15 -44.72 14.43 -17.91
N ARG A 16 -44.57 13.91 -19.14
CA ARG A 16 -44.99 14.45 -20.46
C ARG A 16 -44.44 15.78 -21.03
N GLY A 17 -44.02 15.63 -22.30
CA GLY A 17 -43.90 16.68 -23.33
C GLY A 17 -42.42 16.90 -23.68
N GLY A 18 -41.86 16.52 -24.83
CA GLY A 18 -42.39 16.54 -26.18
C GLY A 18 -41.56 17.55 -26.98
N GLY A 19 -40.96 17.14 -28.09
CA GLY A 19 -40.38 18.10 -29.07
C GLY A 19 -38.90 17.94 -29.38
N PHE A 20 -38.60 17.02 -30.29
CA PHE A 20 -37.63 17.10 -31.40
C PHE A 20 -36.50 18.16 -31.40
N SER A 21 -35.29 17.60 -31.47
CA SER A 21 -34.29 17.82 -32.55
C SER A 21 -33.32 19.01 -32.46
N ASN A 22 -32.04 18.63 -32.35
CA ASN A 22 -30.85 19.24 -32.93
C ASN A 22 -30.55 20.72 -32.62
N SER A 23 -29.74 20.96 -31.58
CA SER A 23 -28.48 21.73 -31.69
C SER A 23 -27.85 22.00 -30.31
N ILE A 24 -26.53 21.85 -30.24
CA ILE A 24 -25.62 22.42 -29.22
C ILE A 24 -25.92 21.94 -27.78
N VAL A 25 -25.44 20.74 -27.44
CA VAL A 25 -25.24 20.38 -26.03
C VAL A 25 -24.09 21.22 -25.50
N ARG A 26 -24.43 22.36 -24.87
CA ARG A 26 -23.61 22.97 -23.83
C ARG A 26 -23.36 21.87 -22.79
N ARG A 27 -22.19 21.21 -22.86
CA ARG A 27 -21.70 20.37 -21.76
C ARG A 27 -21.63 21.26 -20.53
N LEU A 28 -22.53 21.04 -19.57
CA LEU A 28 -22.42 21.58 -18.22
C LEU A 28 -21.15 20.99 -17.61
N LEU A 29 -20.07 21.75 -17.64
CA LEU A 29 -18.82 21.41 -16.96
C LEU A 29 -19.08 21.52 -15.46
N LEU A 30 -18.85 20.44 -14.71
CA LEU A 30 -18.87 20.50 -13.25
C LEU A 30 -17.84 21.52 -12.80
N SER A 31 -18.21 22.37 -11.84
CA SER A 31 -17.25 23.32 -11.28
C SER A 31 -16.11 22.55 -10.60
N GLU A 32 -14.88 23.04 -10.71
CA GLU A 32 -13.76 22.35 -10.06
C GLU A 32 -13.93 22.28 -8.54
N ALA A 33 -14.58 23.29 -7.94
CA ALA A 33 -14.91 23.28 -6.51
C ALA A 33 -15.86 22.12 -6.17
N SER A 34 -16.89 21.88 -6.98
CA SER A 34 -17.81 20.76 -6.84
C SER A 34 -17.08 19.42 -6.95
N MET A 35 -16.17 19.27 -7.92
CA MET A 35 -15.38 18.05 -8.07
C MET A 35 -14.42 17.84 -6.89
N ARG A 36 -13.72 18.88 -6.41
CA ARG A 36 -12.85 18.81 -5.22
C ARG A 36 -13.64 18.41 -3.97
N CYS A 37 -14.85 18.96 -3.79
CA CYS A 37 -15.74 18.58 -2.70
C CYS A 37 -16.25 17.13 -2.82
N ALA A 38 -16.62 16.68 -4.02
CA ALA A 38 -16.99 15.30 -4.27
C ALA A 38 -15.83 14.36 -3.92
N PHE A 39 -14.61 14.67 -4.37
CA PHE A 39 -13.40 13.91 -4.04
C PHE A 39 -13.22 13.74 -2.53
N ARG A 40 -13.27 14.85 -1.76
CA ARG A 40 -13.11 14.79 -0.30
C ARG A 40 -14.20 13.97 0.38
N ARG A 41 -15.46 14.08 -0.09
CA ARG A 41 -16.58 13.28 0.42
C ARG A 41 -16.40 11.80 0.11
N THR A 42 -15.97 11.45 -1.10
CA THR A 42 -15.73 10.05 -1.50
C THR A 42 -14.55 9.46 -0.74
N CYS A 43 -13.46 10.20 -0.54
CA CYS A 43 -12.37 9.79 0.35
C CYS A 43 -12.90 9.45 1.76
N ALA A 44 -13.69 10.36 2.35
CA ALA A 44 -14.26 10.14 3.68
C ALA A 44 -15.21 8.94 3.74
N ALA A 45 -16.04 8.73 2.71
CA ALA A 45 -16.98 7.61 2.63
C ALA A 45 -16.27 6.25 2.47
N GLU A 46 -15.18 6.20 1.71
CA GLU A 46 -14.37 5.00 1.49
C GLU A 46 -13.35 4.75 2.62
N GLY A 47 -13.24 5.66 3.59
CA GLY A 47 -12.21 5.61 4.63
C GLY A 47 -10.79 5.83 4.10
N LEU A 48 -10.66 6.46 2.93
CA LEU A 48 -9.39 6.74 2.26
C LEU A 48 -8.85 8.11 2.64
N GLY A 49 -7.54 8.22 2.84
CA GLY A 49 -6.89 9.52 2.97
C GLY A 49 -6.87 10.27 1.64
N VAL A 50 -6.99 11.60 1.64
CA VAL A 50 -6.91 12.45 0.42
C VAL A 50 -5.68 12.16 -0.46
N HIS A 51 -4.57 11.74 0.14
CA HIS A 51 -3.33 11.35 -0.52
C HIS A 51 -3.27 9.91 -1.07
N GLU A 52 -4.17 9.02 -0.67
CA GLU A 52 -4.27 7.63 -1.19
C GLU A 52 -4.93 7.63 -2.57
N GLY A 53 -5.76 8.64 -2.81
CA GLY A 53 -6.55 8.76 -4.01
C GLY A 53 -7.83 7.94 -3.93
N VAL A 54 -8.68 8.09 -4.93
CA VAL A 54 -9.95 7.36 -5.05
C VAL A 54 -9.97 6.70 -6.42
N ALA A 55 -10.49 5.48 -6.52
CA ALA A 55 -10.66 4.82 -7.81
C ALA A 55 -11.50 5.71 -8.75
N GLU A 56 -11.05 5.85 -10.00
CA GLU A 56 -11.66 6.76 -10.97
C GLU A 56 -13.14 6.46 -11.20
N ASP A 57 -13.52 5.19 -11.28
CA ASP A 57 -14.92 4.76 -11.41
C ASP A 57 -15.79 5.18 -10.22
N VAL A 58 -15.24 5.11 -9.00
CA VAL A 58 -15.95 5.45 -7.75
C VAL A 58 -16.18 6.96 -7.69
N LEU A 59 -15.13 7.75 -7.97
CA LEU A 59 -15.26 9.20 -8.00
C LEU A 59 -16.18 9.66 -9.15
N ALA A 60 -16.04 9.07 -10.34
CA ALA A 60 -16.90 9.35 -11.48
C ALA A 60 -18.36 9.06 -11.14
N SER A 61 -18.64 7.93 -10.49
CA SER A 61 -20.00 7.60 -10.04
C SER A 61 -20.55 8.58 -9.00
N ALA A 62 -19.69 9.14 -8.15
CA ALA A 62 -20.07 10.12 -7.13
C ALA A 62 -20.34 11.53 -7.69
N ILE A 63 -19.84 11.84 -8.90
CA ILE A 63 -20.08 13.12 -9.60
C ILE A 63 -21.13 13.01 -10.72
N VAL A 64 -21.48 11.79 -11.15
CA VAL A 64 -22.57 11.56 -12.11
C VAL A 64 -23.87 12.08 -11.53
N ASP A 65 -24.52 12.95 -12.30
CA ASP A 65 -25.90 13.35 -12.06
C ASP A 65 -26.78 12.59 -13.07
N PRO A 66 -27.62 11.62 -12.62
CA PRO A 66 -28.43 10.79 -13.50
C PRO A 66 -29.29 11.63 -14.47
N GLY A 67 -29.06 11.45 -15.77
CA GLY A 67 -29.78 12.16 -16.84
C GLY A 67 -29.13 13.46 -17.31
N VAL A 68 -28.08 13.94 -16.63
CA VAL A 68 -27.35 15.16 -17.01
C VAL A 68 -25.94 14.83 -17.50
N LEU A 69 -25.24 13.92 -16.83
CA LEU A 69 -23.84 13.57 -17.11
C LEU A 69 -23.67 12.05 -17.18
N SER A 70 -23.15 11.53 -18.30
CA SER A 70 -22.83 10.10 -18.38
C SER A 70 -21.58 9.79 -17.54
N LEU A 71 -21.42 8.53 -17.12
CA LEU A 71 -20.21 8.10 -16.40
C LEU A 71 -18.93 8.34 -17.20
N GLU A 72 -18.98 8.17 -18.52
CA GLU A 72 -17.85 8.45 -19.41
C GLU A 72 -17.56 9.95 -19.54
N ASP A 73 -18.59 10.80 -19.57
CA ASP A 73 -18.41 12.25 -19.52
C ASP A 73 -17.82 12.71 -18.17
N ALA A 74 -18.22 12.09 -17.05
CA ALA A 74 -17.67 12.34 -15.73
C ALA A 74 -16.18 11.98 -15.64
N LYS A 75 -15.78 10.80 -16.14
CA LYS A 75 -14.37 10.41 -16.26
C LYS A 75 -13.59 11.37 -17.15
N ALA A 76 -14.17 11.77 -18.29
CA ALA A 76 -13.55 12.73 -19.19
C ALA A 76 -13.32 14.09 -18.49
N GLN A 77 -14.28 14.57 -17.69
CA GLN A 77 -14.13 15.80 -16.91
C GLN A 77 -13.02 15.67 -15.85
N LEU A 78 -12.96 14.56 -15.11
CA LEU A 78 -11.88 14.29 -14.15
C LEU A 78 -10.51 14.28 -14.81
N ARG A 79 -10.36 13.59 -15.95
CA ARG A 79 -9.12 13.52 -16.73
C ARG A 79 -8.69 14.86 -17.31
N SER A 80 -9.65 15.76 -17.60
CA SER A 80 -9.39 17.09 -18.16
C SER A 80 -9.10 18.16 -17.10
N SER A 81 -9.39 17.89 -15.83
CA SER A 81 -9.30 18.87 -14.76
C SER A 81 -7.86 19.00 -14.24
N PRO A 82 -7.28 20.21 -14.18
CA PRO A 82 -5.96 20.43 -13.61
C PRO A 82 -5.92 20.21 -12.10
N ALA A 83 -7.09 20.20 -11.44
CA ALA A 83 -7.22 19.95 -10.01
C ALA A 83 -6.93 18.49 -9.62
N PHE A 84 -6.83 17.58 -10.59
CA PHE A 84 -6.61 16.16 -10.34
C PHE A 84 -5.45 15.60 -11.16
N ARG A 85 -4.75 14.63 -10.56
CA ARG A 85 -3.78 13.76 -11.22
C ARG A 85 -4.32 12.35 -11.20
N ILE A 86 -4.38 11.68 -12.35
CA ILE A 86 -4.85 10.29 -12.45
C ILE A 86 -3.66 9.40 -12.76
N ASP A 87 -3.48 8.35 -11.95
CA ASP A 87 -2.36 7.42 -12.06
C ASP A 87 -2.88 5.99 -11.85
N ALA A 88 -2.67 5.11 -12.82
CA ALA A 88 -3.15 3.72 -12.82
C ALA A 88 -4.65 3.54 -12.44
N GLY A 89 -5.52 4.46 -12.86
CA GLY A 89 -6.96 4.43 -12.56
C GLY A 89 -7.34 4.97 -11.17
N VAL A 90 -6.40 5.58 -10.45
CA VAL A 90 -6.62 6.25 -9.16
C VAL A 90 -6.48 7.76 -9.34
N VAL A 91 -7.48 8.50 -8.86
CA VAL A 91 -7.54 9.96 -8.90
C VAL A 91 -6.91 10.51 -7.63
N TYR A 92 -6.02 11.48 -7.76
CA TYR A 92 -5.38 12.23 -6.68
C TYR A 92 -5.69 13.71 -6.84
N MET A 93 -5.78 14.46 -5.75
CA MET A 93 -5.91 15.91 -5.80
C MET A 93 -4.54 16.54 -6.09
N ALA A 94 -4.44 17.37 -7.12
CA ALA A 94 -3.22 18.08 -7.48
C ALA A 94 -3.00 19.25 -6.48
N THR A 95 -2.00 19.10 -5.61
CA THR A 95 -1.24 20.04 -4.74
C THR A 95 -1.80 21.39 -4.22
N GLU A 96 -3.09 21.71 -4.29
CA GLU A 96 -3.65 22.86 -3.54
C GLU A 96 -3.82 22.59 -2.03
N GLY A 97 -3.69 21.34 -1.60
CA GLY A 97 -3.82 20.94 -0.19
C GLY A 97 -2.79 21.58 0.75
N GLU A 98 -1.68 22.09 0.23
CA GLU A 98 -0.66 22.78 1.03
C GLU A 98 -1.02 24.24 1.33
N CYS A 99 -1.71 24.95 0.42
CA CYS A 99 -2.07 26.35 0.59
C CYS A 99 -3.18 26.57 1.64
N MET A 100 -4.21 25.72 1.67
CA MET A 100 -5.27 25.80 2.68
C MET A 100 -4.75 25.43 4.07
N ARG A 101 -3.83 24.46 4.16
CA ARG A 101 -3.20 24.07 5.43
C ARG A 101 -2.36 25.20 6.01
N SER A 102 -1.58 25.91 5.20
CA SER A 102 -0.79 27.04 5.70
C SER A 102 -1.65 28.18 6.23
N GLN A 103 -2.83 28.41 5.63
CA GLN A 103 -3.77 29.43 6.09
C GLN A 103 -4.39 29.07 7.45
N VAL A 104 -4.90 27.83 7.60
CA VAL A 104 -5.46 27.36 8.88
C VAL A 104 -4.39 27.32 9.97
N GLU A 105 -3.19 26.85 9.64
CA GLU A 105 -2.07 26.81 10.58
C GLU A 105 -1.67 28.21 11.05
N SER A 106 -1.62 29.19 10.14
CA SER A 106 -1.38 30.60 10.49
C SER A 106 -2.46 31.16 11.41
N MET A 107 -3.74 30.84 11.16
CA MET A 107 -4.85 31.22 12.03
C MET A 107 -4.73 30.61 13.43
N LEU A 108 -4.43 29.30 13.51
CA LEU A 108 -4.27 28.59 14.79
C LEU A 108 -3.04 29.08 15.56
N LEU A 109 -1.96 29.46 14.89
CA LEU A 109 -0.82 30.11 15.52
C LEU A 109 -1.22 31.44 16.17
N LYS A 110 -2.06 32.26 15.53
CA LYS A 110 -2.59 33.49 16.16
C LYS A 110 -3.38 33.16 17.43
N VAL A 111 -4.26 32.16 17.37
CA VAL A 111 -5.01 31.69 18.55
C VAL A 111 -4.05 31.24 19.66
N ALA A 112 -2.99 30.50 19.33
CA ALA A 112 -2.01 30.03 20.31
C ALA A 112 -1.28 31.16 21.05
N THR A 113 -1.04 32.30 20.38
CA THR A 113 -0.42 33.48 21.03
C THR A 113 -1.30 34.14 22.10
N LYS A 114 -2.62 33.87 22.09
CA LYS A 114 -3.59 34.39 23.08
C LYS A 114 -3.75 33.48 24.29
N ILE A 115 -3.20 32.27 24.25
CA ILE A 115 -3.31 31.31 25.35
C ILE A 115 -2.31 31.70 26.45
N PRO A 116 -2.76 31.96 27.69
CA PRO A 116 -1.86 32.17 28.82
C PRO A 116 -0.98 30.94 29.08
N LEU A 117 0.21 31.16 29.65
CA LEU A 117 1.17 30.09 30.02
C LEU A 117 0.55 28.99 30.90
N SER A 118 -0.42 29.36 31.74
CA SER A 118 -1.15 28.41 32.58
C SER A 118 -2.02 27.44 31.79
N GLY A 119 -2.34 27.73 30.53
CA GLY A 119 -3.28 27.00 29.67
C GLY A 119 -4.74 27.36 29.91
N VAL A 120 -5.60 26.99 28.96
CA VAL A 120 -7.03 27.30 28.93
C VAL A 120 -7.87 26.01 28.84
N SER A 121 -9.12 26.04 29.29
CA SER A 121 -10.05 24.92 29.04
C SER A 121 -10.44 24.84 27.56
N GLY A 122 -10.94 23.68 27.12
CA GLY A 122 -11.49 23.55 25.76
C GLY A 122 -12.57 24.57 25.40
N SER A 123 -13.44 24.94 26.35
CA SER A 123 -14.47 25.98 26.18
C SER A 123 -13.88 27.39 26.05
N GLN A 124 -12.85 27.70 26.83
CA GLN A 124 -12.13 28.98 26.73
C GLN A 124 -11.38 29.09 25.40
N LEU A 125 -10.76 27.99 24.92
CA LEU A 125 -10.12 27.96 23.62
C LEU A 125 -11.13 28.16 22.49
N GLN A 126 -12.30 27.54 22.60
CA GLN A 126 -13.36 27.73 21.62
C GLN A 126 -13.78 29.20 21.54
N ALA A 127 -13.95 29.89 22.67
CA ALA A 127 -14.27 31.32 22.69
C ALA A 127 -13.16 32.18 22.04
N ILE A 128 -11.88 31.93 22.35
CA ILE A 128 -10.75 32.64 21.72
C ILE A 128 -10.76 32.43 20.20
N LEU A 129 -11.07 31.21 19.77
CA LEU A 129 -11.08 30.85 18.36
C LEU A 129 -12.29 31.44 17.62
N GLU A 130 -13.45 31.52 18.26
CA GLU A 130 -14.63 32.22 17.73
C GLU A 130 -14.38 33.72 17.55
N ASP A 131 -13.63 34.35 18.46
CA ASP A 131 -13.25 35.77 18.37
C ASP A 131 -12.21 36.05 17.27
N GLU A 132 -11.15 35.25 17.19
CA GLU A 132 -10.02 35.50 16.28
C GLU A 132 -10.22 34.86 14.89
N VAL A 133 -10.98 33.77 14.81
CA VAL A 133 -11.15 32.94 13.61
C VAL A 133 -12.59 32.39 13.51
N PRO A 134 -13.61 33.25 13.36
CA PRO A 134 -15.03 32.86 13.41
C PRO A 134 -15.45 31.85 12.34
N HIS A 135 -14.67 31.69 11.27
CA HIS A 135 -14.96 30.77 10.16
C HIS A 135 -14.34 29.38 10.35
N PHE A 136 -13.58 29.15 11.42
CA PHE A 136 -12.99 27.84 11.65
C PHE A 136 -14.05 26.81 12.04
N GLN A 137 -14.04 25.68 11.36
CA GLN A 137 -14.86 24.51 11.64
C GLN A 137 -13.94 23.28 11.65
N PRO A 138 -14.16 22.31 12.56
CA PRO A 138 -13.39 21.06 12.58
C PRO A 138 -13.35 20.34 11.22
N SER A 139 -14.43 20.44 10.44
CA SER A 139 -14.56 19.88 9.10
C SER A 139 -13.51 20.40 8.10
N LEU A 140 -13.01 21.63 8.26
CA LEU A 140 -11.96 22.21 7.39
C LEU A 140 -10.65 21.42 7.46
N VAL A 141 -10.40 20.76 8.59
CA VAL A 141 -9.20 19.94 8.82
C VAL A 141 -9.50 18.44 8.80
N GLY A 142 -10.73 18.05 8.44
CA GLY A 142 -11.18 16.66 8.43
C GLY A 142 -11.43 16.08 9.82
N ALA A 143 -11.55 16.91 10.85
CA ALA A 143 -11.83 16.49 12.21
C ALA A 143 -13.36 16.42 12.47
N LEU A 144 -13.78 15.43 13.25
CA LEU A 144 -15.18 15.23 13.63
C LEU A 144 -15.59 16.08 14.86
N SER A 145 -14.61 16.49 15.67
CA SER A 145 -14.86 17.33 16.85
C SER A 145 -13.82 18.45 16.96
N PHE A 146 -14.14 19.48 17.74
CA PHE A 146 -13.22 20.57 18.03
C PHE A 146 -11.94 20.08 18.72
N LYS A 147 -12.08 19.13 19.64
CA LYS A 147 -10.93 18.52 20.32
C LYS A 147 -9.99 17.83 19.33
N ASP A 148 -10.55 17.04 18.41
CA ASP A 148 -9.76 16.35 17.39
C ASP A 148 -9.08 17.33 16.42
N ALA A 149 -9.76 18.43 16.10
CA ALA A 149 -9.21 19.49 15.28
C ALA A 149 -7.98 20.14 15.94
N ILE A 150 -8.04 20.47 17.23
CA ILE A 150 -6.92 21.03 17.98
C ILE A 150 -5.79 20.01 18.16
N GLN A 151 -6.13 18.75 18.45
CA GLN A 151 -5.16 17.66 18.58
C GLN A 151 -4.43 17.34 17.27
N SER A 152 -4.97 17.78 16.12
CA SER A 152 -4.31 17.68 14.82
C SER A 152 -3.11 18.62 14.68
N TYR A 153 -2.93 19.60 15.58
CA TYR A 153 -1.83 20.58 15.58
C TYR A 153 -0.98 20.53 16.87
N PRO A 154 -0.33 19.39 17.19
CA PRO A 154 0.42 19.22 18.43
C PRO A 154 1.69 20.07 18.53
N HIS A 155 2.16 20.62 17.40
CA HIS A 155 3.27 21.58 17.35
C HIS A 155 2.83 23.01 17.69
N ILE A 156 1.52 23.27 17.73
CA ILE A 156 0.92 24.55 18.12
C ILE A 156 0.30 24.45 19.52
N PHE A 157 -0.38 23.33 19.79
CA PHE A 157 -1.14 23.13 21.03
C PHE A 157 -0.73 21.85 21.75
N LEU A 158 -0.60 21.94 23.07
CA LEU A 158 -0.45 20.80 23.98
C LEU A 158 -1.78 20.56 24.67
N VAL A 159 -2.37 19.38 24.46
CA VAL A 159 -3.68 19.01 25.02
C VAL A 159 -3.49 18.01 26.17
N GLU A 160 -3.84 18.43 27.38
CA GLU A 160 -3.90 17.60 28.59
C GLU A 160 -5.37 17.21 28.84
N SER A 161 -5.69 15.92 28.94
CA SER A 161 -7.04 15.46 29.30
C SER A 161 -7.06 14.95 30.73
N ASP A 162 -8.04 15.40 31.51
CA ASP A 162 -8.34 14.94 32.86
C ASP A 162 -9.28 13.71 32.78
N PRO A 163 -9.21 12.73 33.71
CA PRO A 163 -10.18 11.63 33.84
C PRO A 163 -11.66 12.05 33.83
N THR A 164 -12.00 13.30 34.14
CA THR A 164 -13.38 13.82 34.07
C THR A 164 -13.86 14.13 32.64
N GLY A 165 -13.02 13.93 31.62
CA GLY A 165 -13.29 14.27 30.22
C GLY A 165 -13.05 15.75 29.88
N LYS A 166 -12.78 16.58 30.89
CA LYS A 166 -12.30 17.95 30.69
C LYS A 166 -10.89 17.92 30.13
N TRP A 167 -10.59 18.87 29.28
CA TRP A 167 -9.27 18.99 28.67
C TRP A 167 -8.80 20.43 28.71
N LYS A 168 -7.48 20.57 28.87
CA LYS A 168 -6.76 21.81 29.00
C LYS A 168 -5.77 21.93 27.85
N VAL A 169 -5.66 23.12 27.29
CA VAL A 169 -4.81 23.42 26.15
C VAL A 169 -3.76 24.45 26.54
N LYS A 170 -2.50 24.15 26.29
CA LYS A 170 -1.38 25.08 26.41
C LYS A 170 -0.84 25.37 25.02
N SER A 171 -0.28 26.56 24.83
CA SER A 171 0.51 26.83 23.63
C SER A 171 1.82 26.04 23.68
N ALA A 172 2.14 25.32 22.60
CA ALA A 172 3.40 24.62 22.45
C ALA A 172 4.58 25.59 22.24
N THR A 173 4.32 26.82 21.78
CA THR A 173 5.35 27.83 21.44
C THR A 173 5.79 28.68 22.63
N SER A 174 5.05 28.66 23.75
CA SER A 174 5.36 29.46 24.95
C SER A 174 6.11 28.68 26.03
N ALA A 175 6.63 27.49 25.72
CA ALA A 175 7.55 26.75 26.59
C ALA A 175 8.96 27.38 26.53
N PRO A 176 9.73 27.41 27.64
CA PRO A 176 11.06 27.98 27.67
C PRO A 176 11.95 27.39 26.57
N PRO A 177 12.77 28.21 25.89
CA PRO A 177 13.62 27.76 24.79
C PRO A 177 14.85 27.02 25.35
N ASP A 178 14.65 25.86 25.96
CA ASP A 178 15.74 24.97 26.40
C ASP A 178 15.35 23.47 26.47
N ALA A 179 14.22 23.08 25.87
CA ALA A 179 13.92 21.66 25.63
C ALA A 179 13.95 21.39 24.13
N PRO A 180 14.85 20.53 23.61
CA PRO A 180 14.69 20.00 22.28
C PRO A 180 13.43 19.11 22.31
N THR A 181 12.26 19.68 22.03
CA THR A 181 11.03 18.90 21.83
C THR A 181 11.03 18.14 20.50
N GLY A 182 12.18 18.08 19.81
CA GLY A 182 12.53 16.91 19.03
C GLY A 182 12.95 15.81 19.99
N LYS A 183 12.02 14.92 20.39
CA LYS A 183 12.43 13.61 20.92
C LYS A 183 13.32 12.96 19.86
N ARG A 184 14.64 13.11 20.00
CA ARG A 184 15.63 12.46 19.14
C ARG A 184 15.50 10.95 19.32
N GLY A 185 15.70 10.22 18.23
CA GLY A 185 15.60 8.76 18.22
C GLY A 185 14.17 8.21 18.02
N PRO A 186 13.92 6.94 18.34
CA PRO A 186 12.78 6.15 17.87
C PRO A 186 11.43 6.66 18.37
N LEU A 187 11.39 7.32 19.54
CA LEU A 187 10.16 7.91 20.07
C LEU A 187 9.63 9.05 19.19
N GLY A 188 10.51 9.81 18.52
CA GLY A 188 10.11 10.81 17.54
C GLY A 188 9.38 10.20 16.33
N ILE A 189 9.78 8.99 15.93
CA ILE A 189 9.12 8.21 14.87
C ILE A 189 7.76 7.68 15.35
N VAL A 190 7.68 7.20 16.60
CA VAL A 190 6.41 6.77 17.20
C VAL A 190 5.42 7.94 17.24
N ASP A 191 5.85 9.11 17.71
CA ASP A 191 5.00 10.29 17.78
C ASP A 191 4.56 10.75 16.37
N PHE A 192 5.45 10.67 15.37
CA PHE A 192 5.10 10.93 13.98
C PHE A 192 4.06 9.94 13.43
N CYS A 193 4.24 8.64 13.67
CA CYS A 193 3.30 7.61 13.25
C CYS A 193 1.94 7.75 13.94
N ARG A 194 1.92 8.10 15.24
CA ARG A 194 0.68 8.41 15.98
C ARG A 194 -0.04 9.61 15.38
N ARG A 195 0.66 10.71 15.11
CA ARG A 195 0.09 11.88 14.41
C ARG A 195 -0.50 11.48 13.07
N ARG A 196 0.21 10.65 12.30
CA ARG A 196 -0.25 10.16 10.99
C ARG A 196 -1.50 9.28 11.13
N ALA A 197 -1.55 8.39 12.12
CA ALA A 197 -2.73 7.58 12.42
C ALA A 197 -3.95 8.46 12.75
N LEU A 198 -3.79 9.48 13.61
CA LEU A 198 -4.83 10.45 13.95
C LEU A 198 -5.35 11.24 12.73
N MET A 199 -4.52 11.43 11.69
CA MET A 199 -4.92 12.03 10.41
C MET A 199 -5.67 11.07 9.48
N GLY A 200 -6.20 9.95 10.00
CA GLY A 200 -6.97 8.96 9.25
C GLY A 200 -6.13 7.89 8.57
N HIS A 201 -4.79 7.88 8.73
CA HIS A 201 -3.93 6.84 8.16
C HIS A 201 -3.79 5.63 9.08
N HIS A 202 -4.88 5.21 9.71
CA HIS A 202 -4.90 4.02 10.56
C HIS A 202 -4.57 2.78 9.72
N GLY A 203 -3.63 1.96 10.19
CA GLY A 203 -3.22 0.71 9.51
C GLY A 203 -2.26 0.87 8.33
N ALA A 204 -1.99 2.09 7.85
CA ALA A 204 -1.04 2.30 6.76
C ALA A 204 0.42 2.24 7.25
N TYR A 205 1.23 1.33 6.70
CA TYR A 205 2.67 1.30 6.97
C TYR A 205 3.36 2.52 6.38
N THR A 206 4.14 3.24 7.21
CA THR A 206 4.92 4.38 6.78
C THR A 206 6.37 3.97 6.50
N PRO A 207 6.94 4.24 5.30
CA PRO A 207 8.34 3.95 5.04
C PRO A 207 9.25 4.66 6.04
N LEU A 208 10.22 3.93 6.62
CA LEU A 208 11.13 4.48 7.63
C LEU A 208 11.86 5.75 7.14
N ARG A 209 12.30 5.77 5.87
CA ARG A 209 12.95 6.94 5.26
C ARG A 209 12.05 8.19 5.31
N LEU A 210 10.75 8.05 5.07
CA LEU A 210 9.79 9.15 5.15
C LEU A 210 9.64 9.64 6.59
N ALA A 211 9.51 8.72 7.54
CA ALA A 211 9.42 9.06 8.96
C ALA A 211 10.67 9.80 9.44
N MET A 212 11.87 9.32 9.09
CA MET A 212 13.15 9.97 9.39
C MET A 212 13.24 11.37 8.79
N GLN A 213 12.85 11.54 7.52
CA GLN A 213 12.85 12.85 6.85
C GLN A 213 11.91 13.84 7.55
N LYS A 214 10.70 13.40 7.94
CA LYS A 214 9.70 14.25 8.59
C LYS A 214 9.99 14.55 10.05
N THR A 215 10.80 13.71 10.71
CA THR A 215 11.21 13.89 12.11
C THR A 215 12.59 14.52 12.27
N GLY A 216 13.34 14.69 11.17
CA GLY A 216 14.71 15.20 11.21
C GLY A 216 15.71 14.22 11.82
N ILE A 217 15.36 12.93 11.93
CA ILE A 217 16.23 11.91 12.52
C ILE A 217 17.23 11.43 11.48
N THR A 218 18.52 11.65 11.75
CA THR A 218 19.64 11.26 10.88
C THR A 218 20.49 10.12 11.45
N GLU A 219 20.11 9.59 12.61
CA GLU A 219 20.84 8.51 13.32
C GLU A 219 20.81 7.20 12.51
N LYS A 220 21.99 6.62 12.27
CA LYS A 220 22.15 5.41 11.44
C LYS A 220 21.59 4.16 12.11
N ASP A 221 21.56 4.13 13.43
CA ASP A 221 21.12 3.01 14.25
C ASP A 221 19.63 3.08 14.61
N VAL A 222 18.89 4.07 14.12
CA VAL A 222 17.45 4.22 14.42
C VAL A 222 16.64 2.97 14.08
N LEU A 223 16.99 2.26 13.00
CA LEU A 223 16.33 1.00 12.64
C LEU A 223 16.54 -0.07 13.72
N LYS A 224 17.78 -0.18 14.23
CA LYS A 224 18.11 -1.10 15.32
C LYS A 224 17.30 -0.71 16.56
N GLN A 225 17.31 0.56 16.93
CA GLN A 225 16.57 1.06 18.09
C GLN A 225 15.05 0.83 17.97
N LEU A 226 14.46 1.03 16.79
CA LEU A 226 13.03 0.76 16.54
C LEU A 226 12.65 -0.71 16.70
N VAL A 227 13.56 -1.63 16.39
CA VAL A 227 13.31 -3.07 16.45
C VAL A 227 13.64 -3.64 17.83
N THR A 228 14.67 -3.14 18.51
CA THR A 228 15.14 -3.71 19.79
C THR A 228 14.55 -3.04 21.02
N ASN A 229 14.02 -1.82 20.91
CA ASN A 229 13.48 -1.11 22.07
C ASN A 229 12.08 -1.64 22.42
N ALA A 230 11.95 -2.25 23.61
CA ALA A 230 10.72 -2.86 24.10
C ALA A 230 9.54 -1.85 24.23
N GLU A 231 9.83 -0.60 24.61
CA GLU A 231 8.79 0.43 24.73
C GLU A 231 8.21 0.80 23.36
N VAL A 232 9.06 0.82 22.33
CA VAL A 232 8.68 1.13 20.95
C VAL A 232 7.92 -0.04 20.33
N SER A 233 8.38 -1.27 20.54
CA SER A 233 7.74 -2.46 19.97
C SER A 233 6.31 -2.67 20.47
N ASN A 234 5.99 -2.17 21.67
CA ASN A 234 4.64 -2.25 22.24
C ASN A 234 3.63 -1.30 21.57
N VAL A 235 4.11 -0.24 20.90
CA VAL A 235 3.25 0.84 20.38
C VAL A 235 3.36 1.02 18.87
N LEU A 236 4.38 0.45 18.23
CA LEU A 236 4.63 0.58 16.80
C LEU A 236 4.96 -0.78 16.19
N GLN A 237 4.15 -1.21 15.22
CA GLN A 237 4.45 -2.40 14.45
C GLN A 237 5.49 -2.09 13.36
N VAL A 238 6.69 -2.65 13.48
CA VAL A 238 7.78 -2.48 12.50
C VAL A 238 7.76 -3.65 11.51
N LYS A 239 7.48 -3.37 10.24
CA LYS A 239 7.55 -4.36 9.14
C LYS A 239 8.81 -4.14 8.31
N LEU A 240 9.70 -5.12 8.32
CA LEU A 240 10.87 -5.13 7.44
C LEU A 240 10.45 -5.66 6.07
N SER A 241 10.55 -4.82 5.04
CA SER A 241 10.27 -5.20 3.65
C SER A 241 11.47 -4.85 2.78
N VAL A 242 12.22 -5.86 2.38
CA VAL A 242 13.35 -5.69 1.46
C VAL A 242 12.81 -5.69 0.04
N ARG A 243 12.60 -4.51 -0.55
CA ARG A 243 12.34 -4.36 -1.99
C ARG A 243 13.66 -4.33 -2.76
N LEU A 244 14.42 -5.42 -2.71
CA LEU A 244 15.44 -5.64 -3.72
C LEU A 244 14.70 -6.07 -4.99
N LYS A 245 14.47 -5.13 -5.92
CA LYS A 245 14.31 -5.52 -7.32
C LYS A 245 15.72 -5.78 -7.82
N PRO A 246 16.17 -7.03 -8.01
CA PRO A 246 17.38 -7.23 -8.76
C PRO A 246 17.13 -6.68 -10.18
N LYS A 247 17.88 -5.66 -10.60
CA LYS A 247 18.07 -5.35 -12.03
C LYS A 247 18.92 -6.46 -12.68
N ARG A 248 18.62 -7.73 -12.40
CA ARG A 248 19.21 -8.83 -13.13
C ARG A 248 18.52 -8.86 -14.49
N LEU A 249 19.30 -9.05 -15.54
CA LEU A 249 18.73 -9.30 -16.86
C LEU A 249 17.89 -10.58 -16.76
N PRO A 250 16.76 -10.67 -17.50
CA PRO A 250 16.01 -11.91 -17.55
C PRO A 250 16.92 -13.08 -17.92
N ILE A 251 16.90 -14.13 -17.13
CA ILE A 251 17.69 -15.34 -17.38
C ILE A 251 16.79 -16.44 -17.95
N ASN A 252 17.37 -17.27 -18.82
CA ASN A 252 16.73 -18.51 -19.26
C ASN A 252 17.19 -19.63 -18.34
N ALA A 253 16.26 -20.46 -17.90
CA ALA A 253 16.55 -21.58 -17.02
C ALA A 253 15.75 -22.83 -17.42
N PHE A 254 16.25 -24.00 -17.02
CA PHE A 254 15.47 -25.23 -16.95
C PHE A 254 14.89 -25.35 -15.54
N CYS A 255 13.56 -25.26 -15.43
CA CYS A 255 12.84 -25.30 -14.17
C CYS A 255 12.14 -26.65 -14.00
N PHE A 256 12.54 -27.40 -12.98
CA PHE A 256 11.87 -28.63 -12.53
C PHE A 256 10.99 -28.30 -11.32
N ILE A 257 9.68 -28.49 -11.44
CA ILE A 257 8.69 -28.02 -10.46
C ILE A 257 7.98 -29.21 -9.83
N ASP A 258 8.07 -29.29 -8.50
CA ASP A 258 7.21 -30.16 -7.68
C ASP A 258 5.84 -29.49 -7.51
N GLY A 259 4.85 -29.90 -8.28
CA GLY A 259 3.52 -29.29 -8.30
C GLY A 259 2.56 -29.81 -7.22
N ASP A 260 3.01 -30.66 -6.29
CA ASP A 260 2.12 -31.19 -5.25
C ASP A 260 1.68 -30.10 -4.26
N GLU A 261 2.58 -29.22 -3.85
CA GLU A 261 2.28 -28.26 -2.77
C GLU A 261 2.39 -26.78 -3.18
N ILE A 262 2.77 -26.49 -4.43
CA ILE A 262 2.91 -25.13 -4.94
C ILE A 262 2.01 -24.93 -6.15
N GLY A 263 1.02 -24.03 -6.05
CA GLY A 263 0.13 -23.74 -7.17
C GLY A 263 0.76 -22.87 -8.28
N PRO A 264 0.09 -22.73 -9.44
CA PRO A 264 0.63 -21.99 -10.59
C PRO A 264 0.97 -20.53 -10.29
N ASN A 265 0.16 -19.85 -9.47
CA ASN A 265 0.41 -18.45 -9.09
C ASN A 265 1.70 -18.31 -8.25
N VAL A 266 2.03 -19.33 -7.44
CA VAL A 266 3.23 -19.36 -6.62
C VAL A 266 4.46 -19.55 -7.50
N VAL A 267 4.39 -20.49 -8.45
CA VAL A 267 5.44 -20.70 -9.46
C VAL A 267 5.68 -19.43 -10.28
N GLU A 268 4.62 -18.77 -10.74
CA GLU A 268 4.75 -17.52 -11.50
C GLU A 268 5.40 -16.41 -10.65
N SER A 269 5.02 -16.30 -9.38
CA SER A 269 5.59 -15.33 -8.45
C SER A 269 7.07 -15.61 -8.16
N MET A 270 7.44 -16.88 -7.98
CA MET A 270 8.83 -17.32 -7.83
C MET A 270 9.62 -17.02 -9.09
N GLY A 271 9.09 -17.32 -10.28
CA GLY A 271 9.71 -17.00 -11.57
C GLY A 271 9.94 -15.51 -11.77
N LYS A 272 8.97 -14.66 -11.42
CA LYS A 272 9.12 -13.19 -11.43
C LYS A 272 10.19 -12.73 -10.42
N GLY A 273 10.23 -13.32 -9.23
CA GLY A 273 11.25 -13.01 -8.21
C GLY A 273 12.67 -13.39 -8.64
N LEU A 274 12.81 -14.51 -9.35
CA LEU A 274 14.07 -14.99 -9.94
C LEU A 274 14.41 -14.29 -11.27
N THR A 275 13.51 -13.45 -11.79
CA THR A 275 13.65 -12.77 -13.09
C THR A 275 13.80 -13.77 -14.25
N LEU A 276 13.03 -14.85 -14.24
CA LEU A 276 13.02 -15.81 -15.34
C LEU A 276 12.37 -15.20 -16.58
N SER A 277 12.97 -15.46 -17.75
CA SER A 277 12.40 -15.05 -19.02
C SER A 277 11.27 -16.01 -19.46
N SER A 278 10.47 -15.58 -20.43
CA SER A 278 9.45 -16.44 -21.06
C SER A 278 10.03 -17.58 -21.91
N LYS A 279 11.35 -17.59 -22.14
CA LYS A 279 12.08 -18.66 -22.86
C LYS A 279 12.56 -19.77 -21.93
N SER A 280 12.36 -19.64 -20.61
CA SER A 280 12.68 -20.71 -19.66
C SER A 280 11.80 -21.93 -19.90
N THR A 281 12.38 -23.11 -19.72
CA THR A 281 11.67 -24.38 -19.90
C THR A 281 11.12 -24.84 -18.56
N TYR A 282 9.83 -25.17 -18.50
CA TYR A 282 9.16 -25.61 -17.28
C TYR A 282 8.74 -27.08 -17.40
N VAL A 283 9.24 -27.92 -16.49
CA VAL A 283 8.84 -29.32 -16.33
C VAL A 283 8.13 -29.44 -14.99
N VAL A 284 6.81 -29.56 -15.03
CA VAL A 284 5.98 -29.71 -13.83
C VAL A 284 5.61 -31.17 -13.66
N ALA A 285 5.90 -31.75 -12.49
CA ALA A 285 5.38 -33.05 -12.10
C ALA A 285 4.47 -32.88 -10.89
N ARG A 286 3.34 -33.58 -10.85
CA ARG A 286 2.39 -33.53 -9.73
C ARG A 286 1.54 -34.80 -9.67
N HIS A 287 0.99 -35.10 -8.51
CA HIS A 287 -0.08 -36.07 -8.37
C HIS A 287 -1.41 -35.49 -8.93
N PRO A 288 -2.33 -36.36 -9.37
CA PRO A 288 -3.58 -35.94 -9.98
C PRO A 288 -4.47 -35.12 -9.04
N ILE A 289 -4.36 -35.33 -7.73
CA ILE A 289 -5.15 -34.66 -6.68
C ILE A 289 -4.78 -33.17 -6.50
N PHE A 290 -3.60 -32.75 -6.94
CA PHE A 290 -3.12 -31.39 -6.76
C PHE A 290 -3.46 -30.46 -7.93
N PRO A 291 -3.49 -29.13 -7.70
CA PRO A 291 -3.88 -28.17 -8.72
C PRO A 291 -3.08 -28.29 -10.01
N LYS A 292 -3.77 -28.19 -11.14
CA LYS A 292 -3.17 -28.20 -12.46
C LYS A 292 -2.46 -26.87 -12.76
N HIS A 293 -1.22 -26.95 -13.26
CA HIS A 293 -0.47 -25.80 -13.75
C HIS A 293 -0.72 -25.59 -15.24
N SER A 294 -0.68 -26.66 -16.02
CA SER A 294 -0.84 -26.65 -17.47
C SER A 294 -1.41 -27.98 -17.99
N ASN A 295 -1.73 -28.04 -19.29
CA ASN A 295 -2.10 -29.30 -19.93
C ASN A 295 -0.90 -30.27 -20.11
N ASN A 296 0.33 -29.78 -19.96
CA ASN A 296 1.56 -30.54 -20.20
C ASN A 296 2.20 -31.03 -18.90
N ASP A 297 1.52 -30.89 -17.76
CA ASP A 297 2.00 -31.39 -16.48
C ASP A 297 2.18 -32.92 -16.55
N ILE A 298 3.27 -33.42 -16.00
CA ILE A 298 3.51 -34.85 -15.84
C ILE A 298 2.71 -35.32 -14.64
N ILE A 299 1.73 -36.20 -14.88
CA ILE A 299 0.95 -36.81 -13.80
C ILE A 299 1.74 -37.97 -13.22
N VAL A 300 2.09 -37.85 -11.95
CA VAL A 300 2.87 -38.83 -11.19
C VAL A 300 1.95 -39.95 -10.72
N PRO A 301 2.34 -41.23 -10.89
CA PRO A 301 1.63 -42.37 -10.30
C PRO A 301 1.53 -42.25 -8.77
N GLU A 302 0.41 -42.68 -8.17
CA GLU A 302 0.14 -42.53 -6.74
C GLU A 302 1.17 -43.22 -5.82
N ASP A 303 1.88 -44.22 -6.33
CA ASP A 303 2.91 -44.99 -5.62
C ASP A 303 4.32 -44.41 -5.75
N MET A 304 4.49 -43.31 -6.50
CA MET A 304 5.79 -42.72 -6.78
C MET A 304 5.87 -41.27 -6.26
N PRO A 305 6.93 -40.89 -5.53
CA PRO A 305 7.06 -39.50 -5.11
C PRO A 305 7.43 -38.60 -6.30
N THR A 306 6.88 -37.39 -6.33
CA THR A 306 7.06 -36.41 -7.42
C THR A 306 8.53 -36.09 -7.70
N TYR A 307 9.36 -36.02 -6.66
CA TYR A 307 10.80 -35.75 -6.82
C TYR A 307 11.52 -36.82 -7.67
N ALA A 308 11.09 -38.09 -7.63
CA ALA A 308 11.73 -39.16 -8.39
C ALA A 308 11.49 -39.00 -9.90
N VAL A 309 10.30 -38.52 -10.29
CA VAL A 309 9.99 -38.18 -11.68
C VAL A 309 10.82 -36.99 -12.15
N LEU A 310 10.93 -35.94 -11.33
CA LEU A 310 11.74 -34.76 -11.66
C LEU A 310 13.23 -35.09 -11.75
N GLU A 311 13.74 -35.94 -10.86
CA GLU A 311 15.10 -36.46 -10.94
C GLU A 311 15.33 -37.22 -12.25
N SER A 312 14.41 -38.11 -12.64
CA SER A 312 14.48 -38.82 -13.92
C SER A 312 14.50 -37.85 -15.11
N LYS A 313 13.67 -36.81 -15.10
CA LYS A 313 13.65 -35.77 -16.14
C LYS A 313 14.92 -34.92 -16.18
N ALA A 314 15.53 -34.63 -15.04
CA ALA A 314 16.81 -33.95 -14.98
C ALA A 314 17.93 -34.79 -15.60
N ARG A 315 17.97 -36.10 -15.31
CA ARG A 315 18.92 -37.02 -15.96
C ARG A 315 18.66 -37.16 -17.47
N GLU A 316 17.40 -37.21 -17.89
CA GLU A 316 17.02 -37.21 -19.31
C GLU A 316 17.56 -35.96 -20.03
N LEU A 317 17.47 -34.79 -19.40
CA LEU A 317 18.04 -33.54 -19.93
C LEU A 317 19.57 -33.66 -20.10
N MET A 318 20.29 -34.15 -19.08
CA MET A 318 21.74 -34.36 -19.13
C MET A 318 22.17 -35.29 -20.26
N LEU A 319 21.39 -36.34 -20.53
CA LEU A 319 21.70 -37.30 -21.60
C LEU A 319 21.39 -36.76 -23.00
N ARG A 320 20.41 -35.86 -23.11
CA ARG A 320 20.00 -35.27 -24.39
C ARG A 320 20.85 -34.09 -24.83
N GLN A 321 21.34 -33.29 -23.88
CA GLN A 321 22.10 -32.08 -24.16
C GLN A 321 23.50 -32.23 -23.60
N THR A 322 24.49 -32.25 -24.47
CA THR A 322 25.91 -32.38 -24.09
C THR A 322 26.43 -31.15 -23.35
N VAL A 323 25.82 -29.98 -23.55
CA VAL A 323 26.19 -28.73 -22.91
C VAL A 323 24.92 -27.98 -22.50
N ILE A 324 24.82 -27.63 -21.22
CA ILE A 324 23.65 -26.93 -20.65
C ILE A 324 24.13 -25.60 -20.10
N LEU A 325 23.91 -24.52 -20.86
CA LEU A 325 24.36 -23.16 -20.49
C LEU A 325 23.31 -22.34 -19.74
N GLN A 326 22.17 -22.95 -19.46
CA GLN A 326 21.07 -22.33 -18.74
C GLN A 326 21.08 -22.81 -17.30
N ASP A 327 20.77 -21.94 -16.36
CA ASP A 327 20.65 -22.31 -14.95
C ASP A 327 19.61 -23.42 -14.79
N VAL A 328 19.87 -24.36 -13.89
CA VAL A 328 18.93 -25.43 -13.53
C VAL A 328 18.30 -25.09 -12.19
N ILE A 329 16.97 -25.05 -12.13
CA ILE A 329 16.25 -24.60 -10.94
C ILE A 329 15.21 -25.63 -10.55
N TYR A 330 15.34 -26.20 -9.35
CA TYR A 330 14.29 -26.98 -8.73
C TYR A 330 13.39 -26.07 -7.90
N MET A 331 12.09 -26.07 -8.21
CA MET A 331 11.08 -25.33 -7.46
C MET A 331 10.21 -26.30 -6.67
N CYS A 332 10.11 -26.09 -5.37
CA CYS A 332 9.32 -26.95 -4.49
C CYS A 332 8.66 -26.14 -3.37
N SER A 333 7.84 -26.79 -2.55
CA SER A 333 7.30 -26.17 -1.35
C SER A 333 8.37 -25.98 -0.27
N SER A 334 8.05 -25.15 0.73
CA SER A 334 8.96 -24.90 1.85
C SER A 334 9.25 -26.17 2.68
N SER A 335 8.31 -27.11 2.74
CA SER A 335 8.43 -28.39 3.48
C SER A 335 9.43 -29.34 2.80
N GLN A 336 9.46 -29.34 1.46
CA GLN A 336 10.32 -30.21 0.65
C GLN A 336 11.71 -29.59 0.36
N PHE A 337 11.94 -28.34 0.75
CA PHE A 337 13.17 -27.60 0.39
C PHE A 337 14.46 -28.36 0.75
N THR A 338 14.52 -28.96 1.95
CA THR A 338 15.69 -29.71 2.39
C THR A 338 15.91 -30.96 1.54
N LEU A 339 14.84 -31.70 1.21
CA LEU A 339 14.91 -32.88 0.34
C LEU A 339 15.48 -32.50 -1.04
N TYR A 340 14.94 -31.46 -1.66
CA TYR A 340 15.45 -31.01 -2.96
C TYR A 340 16.90 -30.51 -2.89
N ALA A 341 17.23 -29.71 -1.87
CA ALA A 341 18.55 -29.09 -1.74
C ALA A 341 19.68 -30.05 -1.37
N GLU A 342 19.38 -31.09 -0.58
CA GLU A 342 20.41 -31.99 -0.04
C GLU A 342 20.46 -33.34 -0.76
N HIS A 343 19.36 -33.75 -1.40
CA HIS A 343 19.25 -34.99 -2.15
C HIS A 343 19.13 -34.74 -3.65
N VAL A 344 17.97 -34.27 -4.13
CA VAL A 344 17.62 -34.26 -5.56
C VAL A 344 18.60 -33.43 -6.40
N ALA A 345 18.80 -32.17 -6.03
CA ALA A 345 19.68 -31.26 -6.78
C ALA A 345 21.15 -31.67 -6.69
N LYS A 346 21.57 -32.27 -5.56
CA LYS A 346 22.94 -32.72 -5.34
C LYS A 346 23.28 -33.97 -6.16
N MET A 347 22.31 -34.84 -6.40
CA MET A 347 22.47 -36.05 -7.22
C MET A 347 22.53 -35.75 -8.72
N ASN A 348 21.98 -34.62 -9.17
CA ASN A 348 21.98 -34.21 -10.57
C ASN A 348 23.05 -33.13 -10.80
N VAL A 349 24.25 -33.55 -11.23
CA VAL A 349 25.39 -32.64 -11.43
C VAL A 349 25.38 -32.09 -12.85
N PHE A 350 25.25 -30.76 -12.99
CA PHE A 350 25.34 -30.05 -14.26
C PHE A 350 26.66 -29.26 -14.32
N PRO A 351 27.70 -29.77 -14.98
CA PRO A 351 29.02 -29.15 -14.95
C PRO A 351 29.08 -27.76 -15.62
N ASP A 352 28.15 -27.45 -16.52
CA ASP A 352 28.11 -26.20 -17.29
C ASP A 352 27.06 -25.18 -16.79
N ALA A 353 26.31 -25.52 -15.73
CA ALA A 353 25.19 -24.72 -15.22
C ALA A 353 25.23 -24.55 -13.70
N ASP A 354 24.75 -23.41 -13.22
CA ASP A 354 24.45 -23.23 -11.81
C ASP A 354 23.14 -23.96 -11.46
N VAL A 355 23.16 -24.72 -10.36
CA VAL A 355 22.01 -25.50 -9.89
C VAL A 355 21.44 -24.89 -8.63
N TYR A 356 20.21 -24.39 -8.71
CA TYR A 356 19.50 -23.76 -7.61
C TYR A 356 18.33 -24.62 -7.12
N VAL A 357 18.03 -24.49 -5.83
CA VAL A 357 16.77 -24.94 -5.24
C VAL A 357 16.04 -23.73 -4.67
N CYS A 358 14.77 -23.60 -5.01
CA CYS A 358 13.93 -22.47 -4.65
C CYS A 358 12.59 -22.94 -4.08
N CYS A 359 12.18 -22.30 -2.99
CA CYS A 359 10.81 -22.32 -2.48
C CYS A 359 10.32 -20.87 -2.26
N PRO A 360 9.05 -20.63 -1.92
CA PRO A 360 8.51 -19.27 -1.81
C PRO A 360 9.27 -18.32 -0.88
N SER A 361 9.98 -18.86 0.12
CA SER A 361 10.69 -18.08 1.14
C SER A 361 12.23 -18.18 1.05
N ARG A 362 12.78 -19.10 0.26
CA ARG A 362 14.22 -19.42 0.27
C ARG A 362 14.74 -19.77 -1.12
N VAL A 363 15.98 -19.39 -1.38
CA VAL A 363 16.76 -19.81 -2.56
C VAL A 363 18.12 -20.28 -2.06
N LYS A 364 18.62 -21.39 -2.59
CA LYS A 364 19.96 -21.91 -2.31
C LYS A 364 20.62 -22.34 -3.61
N LEU A 365 21.85 -21.88 -3.82
CA LEU A 365 22.77 -22.43 -4.82
C LEU A 365 23.34 -23.75 -4.26
N VAL A 366 23.11 -24.85 -4.96
CA VAL A 366 23.51 -26.20 -4.53
C VAL A 366 24.77 -26.66 -5.23
N ALA A 367 24.91 -26.33 -6.51
CA ALA A 367 26.13 -26.57 -7.28
C ALA A 367 26.42 -25.37 -8.18
N GLU A 368 27.68 -24.96 -8.24
CA GLU A 368 28.17 -23.92 -9.15
C GLU A 368 28.64 -24.57 -10.46
N LYS A 369 28.46 -23.85 -11.57
CA LYS A 369 29.03 -24.24 -12.86
C LYS A 369 30.56 -24.38 -12.72
N GLN A 370 31.09 -25.47 -13.24
CA GLN A 370 32.52 -25.79 -13.20
C GLN A 370 33.21 -25.41 -14.51
N HIS A 371 32.49 -25.48 -15.62
CA HIS A 371 33.01 -25.14 -16.94
C HIS A 371 32.27 -23.90 -17.47
N VAL A 372 33.05 -22.98 -18.03
CA VAL A 372 32.54 -21.88 -18.85
C VAL A 372 33.00 -22.19 -20.27
N PRO A 373 32.10 -22.37 -21.25
CA PRO A 373 32.52 -22.56 -22.63
C PRO A 373 33.36 -21.36 -23.08
N LEU A 374 34.47 -21.64 -23.77
CA LEU A 374 35.34 -20.64 -24.39
C LEU A 374 34.62 -19.83 -25.47
#